data_AF-A0A915KJG5-F1
#
_entry.id   AF-A0A915KJG5-F1
#
_cell.length_a   1.000
_cell.length_b   1.000
_cell.length_c   1.000
_cell.angle_alpha   90.00
_cell.angle_beta   90.00
_cell.angle_gamma   90.00
#
_symmetry.space_group_name_H-M   'P 1'
#
loop_
_entity.id
_entity.type
_entity.pdbx_description
1 polymer ?
#
loop_
_entity_poly.entity_id
_entity_poly.type
_entity_poly.pdbx_seq_one_letter_code
_entity_poly.pdbx_strand_id
1 'polypeptide(L)'
;MTEIYDKYIDQKDRERIEKLQFFDEKELLTQLLGHYCVVIAVNQDDEICQSEHRNLSGPDYFLLGADVVRDLKELDDDGLKLIPDFRTDLPTLFLSECVLIYMSCKESSDLCSFLSGKFAKSCFVNYEL
;
A
#
# COMPACT_ATOMS: atom_id res chain seq x y z
N MET A 1 -3.73 17.17 14.72
CA MET A 1 -2.70 17.26 13.65
C MET A 1 -2.99 18.42 12.70
N THR A 2 -4.26 18.66 12.34
CA THR A 2 -4.72 19.81 11.54
C THR A 2 -4.32 21.17 12.11
N GLU A 3 -4.36 21.35 13.44
CA GLU A 3 -3.95 22.63 14.05
C GLU A 3 -2.48 23.00 13.79
N ILE A 4 -1.57 22.03 13.69
CA ILE A 4 -0.17 22.31 13.41
C ILE A 4 -0.01 22.73 11.94
N TYR A 5 -0.64 21.98 11.04
CA TYR A 5 -0.66 22.28 9.62
C TYR A 5 -1.28 23.67 9.36
N ASP A 6 -2.39 23.98 10.04
CA ASP A 6 -3.19 25.19 9.81
C ASP A 6 -2.74 26.43 10.56
N LYS A 7 -1.97 26.31 11.64
CA LYS A 7 -1.44 27.48 12.37
C LYS A 7 0.06 27.70 12.19
N TYR A 8 0.86 26.67 11.90
CA TYR A 8 2.32 26.76 12.01
C TYR A 8 3.06 26.63 10.69
N ILE A 9 2.40 26.19 9.62
CA ILE A 9 2.99 26.20 8.26
C ILE A 9 2.50 27.44 7.52
N ASP A 10 3.41 28.19 6.93
CA ASP A 10 3.08 29.44 6.26
C ASP A 10 2.29 29.21 4.97
N GLN A 11 1.41 30.15 4.62
CA GLN A 11 0.41 29.92 3.55
C GLN A 11 1.06 29.67 2.17
N LYS A 12 2.19 30.32 1.88
CA LYS A 12 2.96 30.09 0.65
C LYS A 12 3.54 28.68 0.56
N ASP A 13 3.95 28.10 1.70
CA ASP A 13 4.47 26.75 1.72
C ASP A 13 3.35 25.72 1.59
N ARG A 14 2.17 25.97 2.16
CA ARG A 14 0.98 25.14 1.90
C ARG A 14 0.61 25.14 0.42
N GLU A 15 0.53 26.31 -0.21
CA GLU A 15 0.21 26.41 -1.64
C GLU A 15 1.28 25.75 -2.53
N ARG A 16 2.54 25.68 -2.08
CA ARG A 16 3.60 24.96 -2.78
C ARG A 16 3.48 23.44 -2.58
N ILE A 17 3.16 22.99 -1.37
CA ILE A 17 2.99 21.58 -1.00
C ILE A 17 1.72 20.99 -1.64
N GLU A 18 0.62 21.74 -1.65
CA GLU A 18 -0.65 21.36 -2.28
C GLU A 18 -0.51 21.23 -3.81
N LYS A 19 0.43 21.95 -4.44
CA LYS A 19 0.77 21.75 -5.86
C LYS A 19 1.55 20.47 -6.16
N LEU A 20 2.15 19.86 -5.14
CA LEU A 20 2.87 18.58 -5.24
C LEU A 20 1.95 17.38 -4.90
N GLN A 21 0.73 17.63 -4.43
CA GLN A 21 -0.18 16.60 -3.93
C GLN A 21 -1.49 16.57 -4.73
N PHE A 22 -1.74 15.48 -5.44
CA PHE A 22 -3.07 15.05 -5.91
C PHE A 22 -4.00 14.63 -4.75
N PHE A 23 -3.84 15.23 -3.56
CA PHE A 23 -4.33 14.68 -2.31
C PHE A 23 -5.48 15.54 -1.76
N ASP A 24 -6.67 15.33 -2.32
CA ASP A 24 -7.89 16.14 -2.10
C ASP A 24 -8.59 15.86 -0.76
N GLU A 25 -8.31 14.73 -0.09
CA GLU A 25 -9.11 14.28 1.05
C GLU A 25 -8.29 14.13 2.35
N LYS A 26 -8.00 15.28 2.98
CA LYS A 26 -7.27 15.38 4.28
C LYS A 26 -8.03 14.68 5.44
N GLU A 27 -9.35 14.60 5.36
CA GLU A 27 -10.20 13.94 6.36
C GLU A 27 -10.14 12.40 6.26
N LEU A 28 -10.11 11.84 5.06
CA LEU A 28 -9.89 10.42 4.83
C LEU A 28 -8.50 9.97 5.26
N LEU A 29 -7.47 10.76 4.99
CA LEU A 29 -6.13 10.51 5.54
C LEU A 29 -6.14 10.54 7.07
N THR A 30 -6.86 11.46 7.71
CA THR A 30 -6.96 11.48 9.17
C THR A 30 -7.66 10.23 9.71
N GLN A 31 -8.69 9.72 9.02
CA GLN A 31 -9.35 8.46 9.36
C GLN A 31 -8.44 7.23 9.11
N LEU A 32 -7.66 7.24 8.04
CA LEU A 32 -6.67 6.20 7.72
C LEU A 32 -5.56 6.17 8.79
N LEU A 33 -5.00 7.33 9.14
CA LEU A 33 -3.91 7.47 10.13
C LEU A 33 -4.33 7.23 11.58
N GLY A 34 -5.63 7.24 11.88
CA GLY A 34 -6.15 6.89 13.21
C GLY A 34 -6.08 5.40 13.53
N HIS A 35 -6.06 4.54 12.50
CA HIS A 35 -6.13 3.08 12.64
C HIS A 35 -5.09 2.31 11.81
N TYR A 36 -4.39 2.95 10.88
CA TYR A 36 -3.40 2.31 10.00
C TYR A 36 -2.01 2.95 10.11
N CYS A 37 -0.99 2.14 9.82
CA CYS A 37 0.41 2.53 9.78
C CYS A 37 0.76 3.18 8.44
N VAL A 38 1.53 4.28 8.46
CA VAL A 38 2.14 4.87 7.27
C VAL A 38 3.50 4.25 7.05
N VAL A 39 3.70 3.65 5.89
CA VAL A 39 5.02 3.21 5.43
C VAL A 39 5.43 4.10 4.26
N ILE A 40 6.60 4.73 4.39
CA ILE A 40 7.23 5.53 3.34
C ILE A 40 8.38 4.69 2.77
N ALA A 41 8.23 4.23 1.54
CA ALA A 41 9.34 3.67 0.77
C ALA A 41 9.95 4.78 -0.09
N VAL A 42 11.26 4.98 0.04
CA VAL A 42 12.06 5.93 -0.76
C VAL A 42 13.09 5.16 -1.56
N ASN A 43 13.26 5.52 -2.83
CA ASN A 43 14.37 5.04 -3.64
C ASN A 43 15.57 5.97 -3.40
N GLN A 44 16.67 5.45 -2.85
CA GLN A 44 17.93 6.18 -2.65
C GLN A 44 19.08 5.42 -3.28
N ASP A 45 19.96 6.15 -3.97
CA ASP A 45 21.13 5.62 -4.69
C ASP A 45 22.37 5.41 -3.80
N ASP A 46 22.28 5.56 -2.47
CA ASP A 46 23.43 5.42 -1.55
C ASP A 46 23.38 4.12 -0.71
N GLU A 47 24.57 3.54 -0.45
CA GLU A 47 24.75 2.28 0.27
C GLU A 47 24.22 2.31 1.71
N ILE A 48 23.20 1.49 1.99
CA ILE A 48 22.67 1.24 3.33
C ILE A 48 23.07 -0.16 3.81
N CYS A 49 23.61 -0.21 5.02
CA CYS A 49 23.96 -1.41 5.78
C CYS A 49 22.72 -2.32 5.98
N GLN A 50 22.89 -3.63 5.76
CA GLN A 50 21.80 -4.60 5.58
C GLN A 50 21.00 -4.94 6.86
N SER A 51 19.67 -4.90 6.73
CA SER A 51 18.75 -5.94 7.23
C SER A 51 17.44 -5.87 6.42
N GLU A 52 17.30 -6.66 5.35
CA GLU A 52 16.03 -6.96 4.65
C GLU A 52 14.91 -5.87 4.68
N HIS A 53 15.21 -4.67 4.14
CA HIS A 53 14.52 -3.38 4.40
C HIS A 53 13.08 -3.17 3.84
N ARG A 54 12.23 -4.20 3.66
CA ARG A 54 10.87 -4.02 3.09
C ARG A 54 9.70 -4.61 3.88
N ASN A 55 9.97 -5.44 4.88
CA ASN A 55 8.91 -6.19 5.56
C ASN A 55 8.89 -5.92 7.06
N LEU A 56 7.72 -5.97 7.68
CA LEU A 56 7.53 -5.81 9.13
C LEU A 56 6.54 -6.85 9.65
N SER A 57 6.95 -7.61 10.68
CA SER A 57 6.07 -8.59 11.33
C SER A 57 5.63 -8.10 12.71
N GLY A 58 4.32 -8.09 12.95
CA GLY A 58 3.72 -7.97 14.27
C GLY A 58 3.07 -9.29 14.73
N PRO A 59 2.43 -9.32 15.91
CA PRO A 59 1.76 -10.52 16.40
C PRO A 59 0.58 -10.98 15.52
N ASP A 60 -0.21 -10.02 15.02
CA ASP A 60 -1.44 -10.29 14.26
C ASP A 60 -1.40 -9.72 12.83
N TYR A 61 -0.26 -9.17 12.40
CA TYR A 61 -0.13 -8.57 11.09
C TYR A 61 1.25 -8.78 10.49
N PHE A 62 1.31 -8.80 9.16
CA PHE A 62 2.55 -8.82 8.40
C PHE A 62 2.46 -7.76 7.31
N LEU A 63 3.44 -6.86 7.27
CA LEU A 63 3.60 -5.89 6.20
C LEU A 63 4.63 -6.44 5.21
N LEU A 64 4.20 -6.57 3.97
CA LEU A 64 5.02 -7.02 2.86
C LEU A 64 5.18 -5.85 1.88
N GLY A 65 6.41 -5.40 1.65
CA GLY A 65 6.70 -4.42 0.61
C GLY A 65 6.83 -5.12 -0.75
N ALA A 66 5.86 -4.92 -1.63
CA ALA A 66 5.85 -5.52 -2.97
C ALA A 66 5.38 -4.51 -4.04
N ASP A 67 5.97 -4.57 -5.22
CA ASP A 67 5.48 -3.83 -6.38
C ASP A 67 4.45 -4.66 -7.16
N VAL A 68 3.18 -4.52 -6.77
CA VAL A 68 2.07 -5.27 -7.36
C VAL A 68 1.74 -4.90 -8.81
N VAL A 69 2.34 -3.82 -9.34
CA VAL A 69 2.12 -3.35 -10.71
C VAL A 69 3.14 -3.97 -11.66
N ARG A 70 4.41 -4.01 -11.24
CA ARG A 70 5.52 -4.40 -12.10
C ARG A 70 5.94 -5.85 -11.92
N ASP A 71 5.76 -6.43 -10.73
CA ASP A 71 6.26 -7.76 -10.43
C ASP A 71 5.30 -8.59 -9.56
N LEU A 72 4.31 -9.21 -10.21
CA LEU A 72 3.42 -10.18 -9.56
C LEU A 72 4.17 -11.46 -9.10
N LYS A 73 5.38 -11.72 -9.63
CA LYS A 73 6.19 -12.87 -9.16
C LYS A 73 6.87 -12.55 -7.85
N GLU A 74 7.30 -11.31 -7.63
CA GLU A 74 7.78 -10.84 -6.32
C GLU A 74 6.70 -11.05 -5.24
N LEU A 75 5.42 -10.87 -5.59
CA LEU A 75 4.31 -11.18 -4.69
C LEU A 75 4.18 -12.70 -4.45
N ASP A 76 4.33 -13.54 -5.47
CA ASP A 76 4.15 -14.99 -5.38
C ASP A 76 5.32 -15.72 -4.71
N ASP A 77 6.48 -15.70 -5.37
CA ASP A 77 7.59 -16.60 -5.09
C ASP A 77 8.45 -16.17 -3.92
N ASP A 78 8.52 -14.86 -3.67
CA ASP A 78 9.42 -14.25 -2.71
C ASP A 78 8.67 -13.54 -1.57
N GLY A 79 7.50 -12.97 -1.83
CA GLY A 79 6.79 -12.16 -0.85
C GLY A 79 5.86 -12.97 0.05
N LEU A 80 4.86 -13.63 -0.54
CA LEU A 80 3.85 -14.36 0.25
C LEU A 80 4.42 -15.56 1.02
N LYS A 81 5.56 -16.13 0.58
CA LYS A 81 6.27 -17.21 1.30
C LYS A 81 6.99 -16.72 2.56
N LEU A 82 7.26 -15.41 2.70
CA LEU A 82 7.86 -14.85 3.90
C LEU A 82 6.87 -14.73 5.06
N ILE A 83 5.57 -14.76 4.76
CA ILE A 83 4.52 -14.69 5.77
C ILE A 83 4.47 -16.05 6.50
N PRO A 84 4.76 -16.10 7.82
CA PRO A 84 4.69 -17.35 8.56
C PRO A 84 3.29 -17.95 8.52
N ASP A 85 3.19 -19.26 8.30
CA ASP A 85 1.93 -20.01 8.24
C ASP A 85 0.91 -19.43 7.23
N PHE A 86 1.39 -18.84 6.13
CA PHE A 86 0.53 -18.30 5.08
C PHE A 86 -0.34 -19.39 4.44
N ARG A 87 -1.66 -19.14 4.39
CA ARG A 87 -2.66 -20.11 3.92
C ARG A 87 -3.56 -19.52 2.86
N THR A 88 -3.56 -20.14 1.68
CA THR A 88 -4.41 -19.76 0.55
C THR A 88 -5.75 -20.50 0.51
N ASP A 89 -5.95 -21.46 1.43
CA ASP A 89 -7.17 -22.25 1.53
C ASP A 89 -8.25 -21.60 2.43
N LEU A 90 -7.87 -20.59 3.20
CA LEU A 90 -8.79 -19.80 4.02
C LEU A 90 -9.52 -18.74 3.19
N PRO A 91 -10.74 -18.31 3.58
CA PRO A 91 -11.38 -17.15 2.97
C PRO A 91 -10.52 -15.90 3.12
N THR A 92 -10.20 -15.24 2.00
CA THR A 92 -9.35 -14.05 1.97
C THR A 92 -10.11 -12.85 1.40
N LEU A 93 -10.01 -11.72 2.09
CA LEU A 93 -10.54 -10.44 1.65
C LEU A 93 -9.39 -9.56 1.13
N PHE A 94 -9.48 -9.13 -0.12
CA PHE A 94 -8.61 -8.13 -0.71
C PHE A 94 -9.31 -6.78 -0.66
N LEU A 95 -8.62 -5.79 -0.11
CA LEU A 95 -9.06 -4.40 -0.07
C LEU A 95 -8.16 -3.58 -1.00
N SER A 96 -8.78 -2.88 -1.95
CA SER A 96 -8.13 -1.92 -2.82
C SER A 96 -8.85 -0.58 -2.67
N GLU A 97 -8.15 0.42 -2.15
CA GLU A 97 -8.67 1.77 -1.93
C GLU A 97 -7.80 2.75 -2.70
N CYS A 98 -8.35 3.33 -3.78
CA CYS A 98 -7.66 4.27 -4.65
C CYS A 98 -6.33 3.70 -5.20
N VAL A 99 -6.31 2.43 -5.63
CA VAL A 99 -5.08 1.77 -6.14
C VAL A 99 -5.19 1.43 -7.61
N LEU A 100 -6.26 0.74 -8.03
CA LEU A 100 -6.34 0.21 -9.39
C LEU A 100 -6.46 1.30 -10.45
N ILE A 101 -6.95 2.49 -10.08
CA ILE A 101 -6.99 3.65 -11.00
C ILE A 101 -5.62 4.09 -11.50
N TYR A 102 -4.54 3.76 -10.78
CA TYR A 102 -3.18 4.09 -11.17
C TYR A 102 -2.52 3.03 -12.04
N MET A 103 -3.23 1.93 -12.32
CA MET A 103 -2.75 0.80 -13.13
C MET A 103 -3.40 0.82 -14.52
N SER A 104 -2.70 0.29 -15.52
CA SER A 104 -3.35 0.02 -16.80
C SER A 104 -4.44 -1.07 -16.65
N CYS A 105 -5.39 -1.13 -17.58
CA CYS A 105 -6.40 -2.19 -17.61
C CYS A 105 -5.77 -3.59 -17.66
N LYS A 106 -4.59 -3.72 -18.26
CA LYS A 106 -3.87 -4.99 -18.34
C LYS A 106 -3.32 -5.38 -16.97
N GLU A 107 -2.58 -4.49 -16.31
CA GLU A 107 -1.95 -4.76 -15.01
C GLU A 107 -3.00 -5.06 -13.93
N SER A 108 -4.08 -4.28 -13.89
CA SER A 108 -5.19 -4.51 -12.94
C SER A 108 -5.91 -5.84 -13.19
N SER A 109 -6.14 -6.19 -14.46
CA SER A 109 -6.72 -7.49 -14.84
C SER A 109 -5.79 -8.66 -14.47
N ASP A 110 -4.49 -8.51 -14.67
CA ASP A 110 -3.49 -9.54 -14.34
C ASP A 110 -3.44 -9.75 -12.81
N LEU A 111 -3.44 -8.67 -12.02
CA LEU A 111 -3.48 -8.72 -10.55
C LEU A 111 -4.73 -9.44 -10.04
N CYS A 112 -5.92 -9.06 -10.54
CA CYS A 112 -7.17 -9.72 -10.16
C CYS A 112 -7.18 -11.21 -10.54
N SER A 113 -6.63 -11.55 -11.71
CA SER A 113 -6.52 -12.94 -12.16
C SER A 113 -5.57 -13.75 -11.28
N PHE A 114 -4.44 -13.15 -10.90
CA PHE A 114 -3.48 -13.76 -9.98
C PHE A 114 -4.11 -14.04 -8.61
N LEU A 115 -4.74 -13.04 -8.00
CA LEU A 115 -5.35 -13.17 -6.67
C LEU A 115 -6.55 -14.14 -6.68
N SER A 116 -7.39 -14.10 -7.70
CA SER A 116 -8.53 -15.03 -7.81
C SER A 116 -8.08 -16.47 -8.07
N GLY A 117 -7.00 -16.68 -8.83
CA GLY A 117 -6.45 -18.01 -9.11
C GLY A 117 -5.70 -18.63 -7.94
N LYS A 118 -5.08 -17.81 -7.08
CA LYS A 118 -4.22 -18.30 -5.98
C LYS A 118 -5.00 -18.70 -4.72
N PHE A 119 -6.15 -18.10 -4.45
CA PHE A 119 -6.91 -18.30 -3.21
C PHE A 119 -8.21 -19.06 -3.47
N ALA A 120 -8.47 -20.12 -2.71
CA ALA A 120 -9.62 -21.00 -2.91
C ALA A 120 -10.96 -20.26 -2.73
N LYS A 121 -10.99 -19.26 -1.84
CA LYS A 121 -12.14 -18.39 -1.59
C LYS A 121 -11.62 -16.96 -1.41
N SER A 122 -11.88 -16.11 -2.40
CA SER A 122 -11.48 -14.72 -2.39
C SER A 122 -12.69 -13.79 -2.52
N CYS A 123 -12.62 -12.66 -1.83
CA CYS A 123 -13.53 -11.52 -2.02
C CYS A 123 -12.65 -10.30 -2.30
N PHE A 124 -13.01 -9.50 -3.29
CA PHE A 124 -12.28 -8.28 -3.65
C PHE A 124 -13.22 -7.08 -3.48
N VAL A 125 -12.86 -6.15 -2.59
CA VAL A 125 -13.57 -4.88 -2.40
C VAL A 125 -12.69 -3.78 -2.98
N ASN A 126 -13.22 -3.14 -4.02
CA ASN A 126 -12.56 -2.05 -4.72
C ASN A 126 -13.32 -0.75 -4.46
N TYR A 127 -12.62 0.26 -3.96
CA TYR A 127 -13.11 1.63 -3.83
C TYR A 127 -12.17 2.56 -4.60
N GLU A 128 -12.71 3.34 -5.52
CA GLU A 128 -11.97 4.22 -6.42
C GLU A 128 -12.78 5.51 -6.65
N LEU A 129 -12.10 6.61 -7.04
CA LEU A 129 -12.70 7.93 -7.34
C LEU A 129 -13.22 8.05 -8.78
#